data_AF-A0A2T4WRV2-F1
#
_entry.id   AF-A0A2T4WRV2-F1
#
_cell.length_a   1.000
_cell.length_b   1.000
_cell.length_c   1.000
_cell.angle_alpha   90.00
_cell.angle_beta   90.00
_cell.angle_gamma   90.00
#
_symmetry.space_group_name_H-M   'P 1'
#
loop_
_entity.id
_entity.type
_entity.pdbx_description
1 polymer ?
#
loop_
_entity_poly.entity_id
_entity_poly.type
_entity_poly.pdbx_seq_one_letter_code
_entity_poly.pdbx_strand_id
1 'polypeptide(L)'
;MMKENKLLMVKIIHTIIWLFFNVVIFYVLYAVIINKIDKWVWICVGLLFLEGLVLIIFKMFCPLTVIARKYSDSTKHNFDIFLPNWLAKYNKLIYTSIFGISIIILIFRIFSN
;
A
#
# COMPACT_ATOMS: atom_id res chain seq x y z
N MET A 1 9.25 19.64 -21.60
CA MET A 1 9.80 18.28 -21.76
C MET A 1 10.35 17.65 -20.47
N MET A 2 11.06 18.36 -19.57
CA MET A 2 11.61 17.73 -18.33
C MET A 2 10.59 17.39 -17.22
N LYS A 3 9.46 18.10 -17.12
CA LYS A 3 8.47 17.87 -16.04
C LYS A 3 7.69 16.57 -16.20
N GLU A 4 7.39 16.18 -17.44
CA GLU A 4 6.61 14.98 -17.73
C GLU A 4 7.38 13.69 -17.44
N ASN A 5 8.69 13.65 -17.74
CA ASN A 5 9.53 12.48 -17.46
C ASN A 5 9.67 12.19 -15.96
N LYS A 6 9.78 13.24 -15.12
CA LYS A 6 9.80 13.08 -13.66
C LYS A 6 8.47 12.52 -13.13
N LEU A 7 7.35 12.97 -13.68
CA LEU A 7 6.03 12.45 -13.33
C LEU A 7 5.87 10.98 -13.73
N LEU A 8 6.37 10.62 -14.92
CA LEU A 8 6.37 9.24 -15.43
C LEU A 8 7.20 8.31 -14.53
N MET A 9 8.35 8.78 -14.05
CA MET A 9 9.22 8.01 -13.15
C MET A 9 8.54 7.77 -11.80
N VAL A 10 7.86 8.80 -11.25
CA VAL A 10 7.04 8.65 -10.03
C VAL A 10 5.91 7.64 -10.25
N LYS A 11 5.23 7.68 -11.41
CA LYS A 11 4.18 6.69 -11.74
C LYS A 11 4.70 5.27 -11.75
N ILE A 12 5.84 5.02 -12.40
CA ILE A 12 6.42 3.68 -12.50
C ILE A 12 6.82 3.17 -11.11
N ILE A 13 7.53 3.99 -10.33
CA ILE A 13 7.95 3.64 -8.97
C ILE A 13 6.72 3.34 -8.10
N HIS A 14 5.68 4.18 -8.17
CA HIS A 14 4.47 3.98 -7.41
C HIS A 14 3.75 2.68 -7.79
N THR A 15 3.65 2.37 -9.09
CA THR A 15 3.07 1.11 -9.57
C THR A 15 3.87 -0.11 -9.10
N ILE A 16 5.20 -0.04 -9.08
CA ILE A 16 6.06 -1.14 -8.59
C ILE A 16 5.85 -1.35 -7.09
N ILE A 17 5.85 -0.28 -6.30
CA ILE A 17 5.60 -0.33 -4.85
C ILE A 17 4.19 -0.92 -4.58
N TRP A 18 3.20 -0.48 -5.35
CA TRP A 18 1.84 -1.00 -5.26
C TRP A 18 1.78 -2.51 -5.53
N LEU A 19 2.44 -2.98 -6.59
CA LEU A 19 2.49 -4.40 -6.93
C LEU A 19 3.19 -5.21 -5.82
N PHE A 20 4.30 -4.68 -5.29
CA PHE A 20 5.02 -5.28 -4.18
C PHE A 20 4.13 -5.45 -2.94
N PHE A 21 3.44 -4.40 -2.51
CA PHE A 21 2.53 -4.49 -1.37
C PHE A 21 1.34 -5.42 -1.61
N ASN A 22 0.87 -5.53 -2.86
CA ASN A 22 -0.18 -6.48 -3.21
C ASN A 22 0.27 -7.93 -2.91
N VAL A 23 1.48 -8.30 -3.36
CA VAL A 23 2.07 -9.62 -3.09
C VAL A 23 2.27 -9.85 -1.58
N VAL A 24 2.76 -8.84 -0.85
CA VAL A 24 2.96 -8.93 0.60
C VAL A 24 1.64 -9.19 1.33
N ILE A 25 0.57 -8.48 0.99
CA ILE A 25 -0.75 -8.68 1.59
C ILE A 25 -1.30 -10.07 1.30
N PHE A 26 -1.22 -10.54 0.05
CA PHE A 26 -1.67 -11.88 -0.32
C PHE A 26 -0.89 -12.96 0.44
N TYR A 27 0.43 -12.77 0.61
CA TYR A 27 1.26 -13.66 1.39
C TYR A 27 0.86 -13.69 2.87
N VAL A 28 0.66 -12.53 3.49
CA VAL A 28 0.21 -12.44 4.90
C VAL A 28 -1.14 -13.11 5.08
N LEU A 29 -2.12 -12.83 4.21
CA LEU A 29 -3.43 -13.49 4.24
C LEU A 29 -3.30 -15.01 4.16
N TYR A 30 -2.53 -15.52 3.20
CA TYR A 30 -2.32 -16.95 3.01
C TYR A 30 -1.67 -17.61 4.24
N ALA A 31 -0.62 -16.99 4.78
CA ALA A 31 0.09 -17.50 5.95
C ALA A 31 -0.80 -17.51 7.21
N VAL A 32 -1.59 -16.43 7.39
CA VAL A 32 -2.57 -16.26 8.46
C VAL A 32 -3.83 -17.09 8.24
N ILE A 33 -4.03 -17.76 7.09
CA ILE A 33 -5.07 -18.78 6.88
C ILE A 33 -4.53 -20.19 7.17
N ILE A 34 -3.26 -20.49 6.89
CA ILE A 34 -2.66 -21.84 7.02
C ILE A 34 -2.04 -22.16 8.39
N ASN A 35 -1.99 -21.19 9.30
CA ASN A 35 -1.40 -21.24 10.65
C ASN A 35 0.12 -21.26 10.62
N LYS A 36 0.69 -20.77 9.54
CA LYS A 36 2.13 -20.64 9.38
C LYS A 36 2.54 -19.22 9.67
N ILE A 37 2.55 -18.86 10.95
CA ILE A 37 3.07 -17.56 11.40
C ILE A 37 4.60 -17.67 11.46
N ASP A 38 5.23 -17.64 10.30
CA ASP A 38 6.69 -17.60 10.18
C ASP A 38 7.23 -16.19 10.45
N LYS A 39 8.54 -16.05 10.68
CA LYS A 39 9.22 -14.74 10.83
C LYS A 39 8.95 -13.79 9.66
N TRP A 40 8.73 -14.34 8.47
CA TRP A 40 8.35 -13.60 7.27
C TRP A 40 7.04 -12.84 7.42
N VAL A 41 6.03 -13.41 8.09
CA VAL A 41 4.76 -12.74 8.34
C VAL A 41 4.95 -11.50 9.20
N TRP A 42 5.77 -11.59 10.25
CA TRP A 42 6.11 -10.45 11.10
C TRP A 42 6.85 -9.34 10.35
N ILE A 43 7.79 -9.70 9.47
CA ILE A 43 8.48 -8.73 8.58
C ILE A 43 7.47 -8.04 7.66
N CYS A 44 6.59 -8.81 7.01
CA CYS A 44 5.55 -8.29 6.13
C CYS A 44 4.56 -7.38 6.86
N VAL A 45 4.12 -7.77 8.06
CA VAL A 45 3.27 -6.96 8.93
C VAL A 45 3.97 -5.67 9.32
N GLY A 46 5.27 -5.73 9.68
CA GLY A 46 6.07 -4.53 9.98
C GLY A 46 6.18 -3.58 8.79
N LEU A 47 6.41 -4.10 7.58
CA LEU A 47 6.42 -3.32 6.33
C LEU A 47 5.06 -2.63 6.08
N LEU A 48 3.95 -3.37 6.21
CA LEU A 48 2.61 -2.82 6.06
C LEU A 48 2.27 -1.78 7.14
N PHE A 49 2.72 -2.02 8.36
CA PHE A 49 2.55 -1.07 9.46
C PHE A 49 3.32 0.23 9.21
N LEU A 50 4.56 0.13 8.75
CA LEU A 50 5.40 1.28 8.43
C LEU A 50 4.80 2.09 7.28
N GLU A 51 4.31 1.43 6.22
CA GLU A 51 3.58 2.07 5.13
C GLU A 51 2.30 2.77 5.63
N GLY A 52 1.53 2.09 6.49
CA GLY A 52 0.36 2.67 7.14
C GLY A 52 0.69 3.91 7.98
N LEU A 53 1.81 3.88 8.71
CA LEU A 53 2.28 4.99 9.53
C LEU A 53 2.70 6.18 8.68
N VAL A 54 3.43 5.94 7.59
CA VAL A 54 3.78 6.95 6.59
C VAL A 54 2.50 7.57 6.01
N LEU A 55 1.50 6.77 5.63
CA LEU A 55 0.22 7.28 5.13
C LEU A 55 -0.53 8.15 6.15
N ILE A 56 -0.46 7.82 7.45
CA ILE A 56 -1.08 8.64 8.51
C ILE A 56 -0.35 9.98 8.65
N ILE A 57 0.99 9.96 8.70
CA ILE A 57 1.83 11.17 8.79
C ILE A 57 1.55 12.13 7.63
N PHE A 58 1.36 11.60 6.42
CA PHE A 58 1.08 12.39 5.22
C PHE A 58 -0.42 12.69 5.00
N LYS A 59 -1.24 12.74 6.08
CA LYS A 59 -2.68 13.08 6.03
C LYS A 59 -3.47 12.23 5.05
N MET A 60 -3.20 10.93 5.05
CA MET A 60 -3.80 9.95 4.18
C MET A 60 -3.40 10.02 2.70
N PHE A 61 -2.50 10.92 2.31
CA PHE A 61 -1.91 10.95 0.98
C PHE A 61 -0.60 10.19 0.96
N CYS A 62 -0.33 9.47 -0.13
CA CYS A 62 0.98 8.85 -0.31
C CYS A 62 2.03 9.97 -0.49
N PRO A 63 3.23 9.91 0.14
CA PRO A 63 4.25 10.95 0.01
C PRO A 63 4.63 11.22 -1.46
N LEU A 64 4.59 10.19 -2.31
CA LEU A 64 4.78 10.32 -3.75
C LEU A 64 3.70 11.20 -4.42
N THR A 65 2.45 11.12 -3.98
CA THR A 65 1.34 11.95 -4.47
C THR A 65 1.56 13.42 -4.10
N VAL A 66 2.06 13.70 -2.89
CA VAL A 66 2.37 15.06 -2.43
C VAL A 66 3.53 15.65 -3.24
N ILE A 67 4.57 14.85 -3.50
CA ILE A 67 5.70 15.25 -4.34
C ILE A 67 5.26 15.46 -5.79
N ALA A 68 4.47 14.54 -6.35
CA ALA A 68 3.93 14.63 -7.71
C ALA A 68 3.06 15.88 -7.91
N ARG A 69 2.27 16.27 -6.90
CA ARG A 69 1.45 17.49 -6.92
C ARG A 69 2.29 18.76 -7.04
N LYS A 70 3.55 18.73 -6.59
CA LYS A 70 4.50 19.84 -6.79
C LYS A 70 5.01 19.95 -8.24
N TYR A 71 4.85 18.89 -9.04
CA TYR A 71 5.31 18.83 -10.43
C TYR A 71 4.17 18.86 -11.46
N SER A 72 2.91 18.71 -11.05
CA SER A 72 1.73 18.69 -11.92
C SER A 72 0.49 19.24 -11.21
N ASP A 73 -0.18 20.22 -11.81
CA ASP A 73 -1.44 20.84 -11.32
C ASP A 73 -2.70 20.01 -11.65
N SER A 74 -2.53 18.76 -12.11
CA SER A 74 -3.66 17.93 -12.50
C SER A 74 -4.45 17.41 -11.28
N THR A 75 -5.76 17.60 -11.29
CA THR A 75 -6.68 17.25 -10.20
C THR A 75 -7.15 15.79 -10.21
N LYS A 76 -6.72 14.98 -11.19
CA LYS A 76 -7.16 13.58 -11.35
C LYS A 76 -6.48 12.68 -10.32
N HIS A 77 -7.20 11.75 -9.70
CA HIS A 77 -6.62 10.79 -8.73
C HIS A 77 -5.64 9.77 -9.31
N ASN A 78 -5.55 9.66 -10.64
CA ASN A 78 -4.58 8.83 -11.36
C ASN A 78 -3.37 9.58 -11.89
N PHE A 79 -3.22 10.86 -11.52
CA PHE A 79 -2.14 11.67 -12.08
C PHE A 79 -0.74 11.15 -11.70
N ASP A 80 -0.65 10.38 -10.63
CA ASP A 80 0.55 9.88 -9.97
C ASP A 80 0.74 8.35 -10.07
N ILE A 81 -0.19 7.61 -10.69
CA ILE A 81 -0.11 6.15 -10.85
C ILE A 81 -0.75 5.68 -12.17
N PHE A 82 -0.21 4.63 -12.81
CA PHE A 82 -0.84 3.95 -13.94
C PHE A 82 -1.96 3.00 -13.48
N LEU A 83 -2.98 3.53 -12.81
CA LEU A 83 -4.15 2.78 -12.33
C LEU A 83 -5.46 3.45 -12.78
N PRO A 84 -6.59 2.74 -12.88
CA PRO A 84 -7.91 3.36 -13.10
C PRO A 84 -8.36 4.18 -11.87
N ASN A 85 -9.13 5.25 -12.10
CA ASN A 85 -9.43 6.31 -11.11
C ASN A 85 -10.18 5.77 -9.89
N TRP A 86 -10.99 4.74 -10.13
CA TRP A 86 -11.67 4.00 -9.10
C TRP A 86 -10.68 3.23 -8.22
N LEU A 87 -9.74 2.50 -8.81
CA LEU A 87 -8.78 1.70 -8.06
C LEU A 87 -7.80 2.59 -7.29
N ALA A 88 -7.34 3.71 -7.84
CA ALA A 88 -6.52 4.69 -7.12
C ALA A 88 -7.28 5.30 -5.92
N LYS A 89 -8.58 5.55 -6.06
CA LYS A 89 -9.44 6.08 -4.98
C LYS A 89 -9.66 5.07 -3.86
N TYR A 90 -9.92 3.81 -4.20
CA TYR A 90 -10.25 2.76 -3.21
C TYR A 90 -9.05 1.95 -2.73
N ASN A 91 -7.88 2.09 -3.36
CA ASN A 91 -6.66 1.35 -3.03
C ASN A 91 -6.38 1.37 -1.53
N LYS A 92 -6.40 2.58 -0.97
CA LYS A 92 -6.11 2.78 0.43
C LYS A 92 -7.07 2.02 1.34
N LEU A 93 -8.37 2.12 1.02
CA LEU A 93 -9.43 1.53 1.82
C LEU A 93 -9.39 0.00 1.72
N ILE A 94 -9.17 -0.54 0.52
CA ILE A 94 -9.00 -1.98 0.29
C ILE A 94 -7.80 -2.51 1.07
N TYR A 95 -6.63 -1.88 0.94
CA TYR A 95 -5.40 -2.35 1.57
C TYR A 95 -5.45 -2.24 3.10
N THR A 96 -6.01 -1.15 3.63
CA THR A 96 -6.17 -0.96 5.08
C THR A 96 -7.16 -1.97 5.65
N SER A 97 -8.27 -2.22 4.95
CA SER A 97 -9.25 -3.24 5.37
C SER A 97 -8.65 -4.64 5.36
N ILE A 98 -7.93 -5.02 4.29
CA ILE A 98 -7.29 -6.33 4.22
C ILE A 98 -6.23 -6.49 5.31
N PHE A 99 -5.42 -5.46 5.55
CA PHE A 99 -4.44 -5.47 6.63
C PHE A 99 -5.11 -5.59 8.00
N GLY A 100 -6.19 -4.85 8.25
CA GLY A 100 -6.97 -4.93 9.48
C GLY A 100 -7.55 -6.33 9.70
N ILE A 101 -8.14 -6.94 8.67
CA ILE A 101 -8.63 -8.32 8.72
C ILE A 101 -7.49 -9.30 9.01
N SER A 102 -6.33 -9.13 8.35
CA SER A 102 -5.16 -9.98 8.55
C SER A 102 -4.65 -9.91 9.99
N ILE A 103 -4.59 -8.71 10.58
CA ILE A 103 -4.23 -8.49 11.99
C ILE A 103 -5.23 -9.17 12.92
N ILE A 104 -6.54 -9.01 12.68
CA ILE A 104 -7.58 -9.62 13.51
C ILE A 104 -7.44 -11.15 13.52
N ILE A 105 -7.28 -11.76 12.35
CA ILE A 105 -7.11 -13.22 12.25
C ILE A 105 -5.81 -13.65 12.93
N LEU A 106 -4.72 -12.88 12.77
CA LEU A 106 -3.44 -13.17 13.42
C LEU A 106 -3.56 -13.12 14.96
N ILE A 107 -4.23 -12.10 15.51
CA ILE A 107 -4.50 -12.00 16.96
C ILE A 107 -5.36 -13.17 17.42
N PHE A 108 -6.45 -13.47 16.70
CA PHE A 108 -7.33 -14.59 17.03
C PHE A 108 -6.55 -15.91 17.11
N ARG A 109 -5.61 -16.11 16.18
CA ARG A 109 -4.79 -17.32 16.12
C ARG A 109 -3.75 -17.42 17.23
N ILE A 110 -3.18 -16.29 17.65
CA ILE A 110 -2.27 -16.22 18.81
C ILE A 110 -3.03 -16.53 20.11
N PHE A 111 -4.29 -16.09 20.26
CA PHE A 111 -5.10 -16.38 21.44
C PHE A 111 -5.68 -17.81 21.44
N SER A 112 -5.93 -18.38 20.27
CA SER A 112 -6.51 -19.72 20.12
C SER A 112 -5.49 -20.86 20.17
N ASN A 113 -4.19 -20.56 20.22
CA ASN A 113 -3.10 -21.55 20.19
C ASN A 113 -2.22 -21.42 21.43
#